data_AF-A0AA35VZ89-F1
#
_entry.id   AF-A0AA35VZ89-F1
#
_cell.length_a   1.000
_cell.length_b   1.000
_cell.length_c   1.000
_cell.angle_alpha   90.00
_cell.angle_beta   90.00
_cell.angle_gamma   90.00
#
_symmetry.space_group_name_H-M   'P 1'
#
loop_
_entity.id
_entity.type
_entity.pdbx_description
1 polymer ?
#
loop_
_entity_poly.entity_id
_entity_poly.type
_entity_poly.pdbx_seq_one_letter_code
_entity_poly.pdbx_strand_id
1 'polypeptide(L)'
;LSLQAFHERSFSDLVSLRVLLVEENRLRSLSHLDTLVNLERLFLGGNKIQDYSELDKLHPLSRLLEISLLDNPIARRHQHRPITIFNLPSLLSLDGLRVTSQERQNAEAIFSITEEQDMVEMLLPGIPNRPAHLRVMNMPFVPTSSVNHTHNHSDTRR
;
A
#
# COMPACT_ATOMS: atom_id res chain seq x y z
N LEU A 1 -24.59 -23.42 4.99
CA LEU A 1 -24.94 -22.01 4.73
C LEU A 1 -23.63 -21.26 4.57
N SER A 2 -23.37 -20.62 3.43
CA SER A 2 -22.12 -19.88 3.20
C SER A 2 -22.40 -18.38 3.21
N LEU A 3 -21.67 -17.62 4.03
CA LEU A 3 -21.83 -16.17 4.13
C LEU A 3 -21.36 -15.50 2.83
N GLN A 4 -22.17 -14.61 2.25
CA GLN A 4 -21.85 -13.90 1.01
C GLN A 4 -21.60 -12.40 1.20
N ALA A 5 -22.20 -11.81 2.24
CA ALA A 5 -22.02 -10.42 2.63
C ALA A 5 -22.40 -10.25 4.10
N PHE A 6 -21.88 -9.19 4.73
CA PHE A 6 -22.37 -8.73 6.02
C PHE A 6 -23.57 -7.80 5.84
N HIS A 7 -24.48 -7.83 6.80
CA HIS A 7 -25.56 -6.85 6.89
C HIS A 7 -25.05 -5.61 7.66
N GLU A 8 -25.61 -4.43 7.39
CA GLU A 8 -25.23 -3.16 8.03
C GLU A 8 -25.21 -3.21 9.56
N ARG A 9 -26.13 -3.98 10.15
CA ARG A 9 -26.27 -4.12 11.61
C ARG A 9 -25.50 -5.29 12.21
N SER A 10 -24.68 -5.99 11.42
CA SER A 10 -23.98 -7.20 11.90
C SER A 10 -22.96 -6.88 13.01
N PHE A 11 -22.46 -5.63 13.04
CA PHE A 11 -21.33 -5.22 13.87
C PHE A 11 -21.60 -4.01 14.76
N SER A 12 -22.82 -3.46 14.76
CA SER A 12 -23.14 -2.17 15.39
C SER A 12 -22.78 -2.09 16.89
N ASP A 13 -22.81 -3.22 17.59
CA ASP A 13 -22.54 -3.27 19.03
C ASP A 13 -21.17 -3.92 19.36
N LEU A 14 -20.39 -4.31 18.35
CA LEU A 14 -19.15 -5.07 18.50
C LEU A 14 -17.91 -4.17 18.60
N VAL A 15 -18.03 -3.07 19.35
CA VAL A 15 -16.99 -2.04 19.51
C VAL A 15 -15.70 -2.55 20.15
N SER A 16 -15.74 -3.67 20.88
CA SER A 16 -14.57 -4.29 21.52
C SER A 16 -13.98 -5.45 20.72
N LEU A 17 -14.51 -5.75 19.52
CA LEU A 17 -14.02 -6.84 18.70
C LEU A 17 -12.60 -6.53 18.19
N ARG A 18 -11.65 -7.40 18.51
CA ARG A 18 -10.24 -7.28 18.09
C ARG A 18 -9.83 -8.28 17.03
N VAL A 19 -10.54 -9.41 16.94
CA VAL A 19 -10.22 -10.49 16.01
C VAL A 19 -11.50 -10.94 15.32
N LEU A 20 -11.47 -11.01 14.00
CA LEU A 20 -12.57 -11.49 13.18
C LEU A 20 -12.06 -12.61 12.26
N LEU A 21 -12.61 -13.81 12.46
CA LEU A 21 -12.32 -15.03 11.69
C LEU A 21 -13.52 -15.32 10.80
N VAL A 22 -13.38 -15.17 9.48
CA VAL A 22 -14.46 -15.42 8.52
C VAL A 22 -13.92 -16.19 7.32
N GLU A 23 -13.17 -17.24 7.61
CA GLU A 23 -12.56 -18.10 6.59
C GLU A 23 -13.59 -19.07 5.97
N GLU A 24 -13.26 -19.64 4.81
CA GLU A 24 -14.06 -20.66 4.11
C GLU A 24 -15.51 -20.24 3.83
N ASN A 25 -15.69 -18.96 3.49
CA ASN A 25 -16.97 -18.37 3.13
C ASN A 25 -17.00 -17.94 1.65
N ARG A 26 -18.02 -17.18 1.25
CA ARG A 26 -18.19 -16.69 -0.13
C ARG A 26 -18.26 -15.17 -0.17
N LEU A 27 -17.59 -14.49 0.76
CA LEU A 27 -17.57 -13.04 0.81
C LEU A 27 -16.93 -12.49 -0.46
N ARG A 28 -17.64 -11.55 -1.09
CA ARG A 28 -17.14 -10.77 -2.23
C ARG A 28 -16.87 -9.32 -1.84
N SER A 29 -17.47 -8.87 -0.75
CA SER A 29 -17.43 -7.49 -0.28
C SER A 29 -17.04 -7.41 1.19
N LEU A 30 -16.25 -6.39 1.52
CA LEU A 30 -15.84 -6.04 2.89
C LEU A 30 -16.66 -4.88 3.48
N SER A 31 -17.76 -4.51 2.83
CA SER A 31 -18.69 -3.49 3.34
C SER A 31 -19.16 -3.79 4.77
N HIS A 32 -19.37 -2.73 5.54
CA HIS A 32 -19.84 -2.74 6.93
C HIS A 32 -18.81 -3.17 7.99
N LEU A 33 -17.59 -3.54 7.57
CA LEU A 33 -16.47 -3.75 8.50
C LEU A 33 -15.88 -2.44 9.01
N ASP A 34 -16.15 -1.30 8.37
CA ASP A 34 -15.67 0.04 8.73
C ASP A 34 -16.05 0.46 10.16
N THR A 35 -17.10 -0.13 10.72
CA THR A 35 -17.55 0.11 12.11
C THR A 35 -16.65 -0.53 13.17
N LEU A 36 -15.83 -1.52 12.79
CA LEU A 36 -14.99 -2.30 13.71
C LEU A 36 -13.67 -1.59 14.03
N VAL A 37 -13.72 -0.34 14.48
CA VAL A 37 -12.55 0.55 14.66
C VAL A 37 -11.44 0.00 15.59
N ASN A 38 -11.76 -1.00 16.43
CA ASN A 38 -10.82 -1.67 17.32
C ASN A 38 -10.32 -3.02 16.80
N LEU A 39 -10.66 -3.40 15.57
CA LEU A 39 -10.21 -4.63 14.96
C LEU A 39 -8.71 -4.59 14.69
N GLU A 40 -8.01 -5.63 15.13
CA GLU A 40 -6.57 -5.76 14.99
C GLU A 40 -6.17 -6.88 14.03
N ARG A 41 -6.99 -7.94 13.95
CA ARG A 41 -6.71 -9.11 13.11
C ARG A 41 -7.94 -9.56 12.34
N LEU A 42 -7.79 -9.73 11.03
CA LEU A 42 -8.86 -10.09 10.10
C LEU A 42 -8.43 -11.26 9.21
N PHE A 43 -9.10 -12.41 9.35
CA PHE A 43 -8.79 -13.60 8.56
C PHE A 43 -9.93 -13.90 7.58
N LEU A 44 -9.61 -13.81 6.29
CA LEU A 44 -10.55 -13.93 5.18
C LEU A 44 -10.20 -15.09 4.25
N GLY A 45 -9.42 -16.06 4.72
CA GLY A 45 -9.01 -17.26 3.98
C GLY A 45 -10.17 -17.92 3.22
N GLY A 46 -9.98 -18.33 1.97
CA GLY A 46 -10.96 -19.13 1.23
C GLY A 46 -12.24 -18.39 0.80
N ASN A 47 -12.24 -17.05 0.74
CA ASN A 47 -13.38 -16.25 0.27
C ASN A 47 -13.33 -15.97 -1.26
N LYS A 48 -14.07 -14.95 -1.72
CA LYS A 48 -14.21 -14.55 -3.13
C LYS A 48 -13.92 -13.07 -3.36
N ILE A 49 -13.01 -12.51 -2.57
CA ILE A 49 -12.56 -11.12 -2.71
C ILE A 49 -11.65 -11.02 -3.95
N GLN A 50 -12.05 -10.19 -4.91
CA GLN A 50 -11.39 -10.12 -6.20
C GLN A 50 -10.67 -8.79 -6.44
N ASP A 51 -11.23 -7.69 -5.95
CA ASP A 51 -10.81 -6.33 -6.33
C ASP A 51 -10.17 -5.57 -5.17
N TYR A 52 -9.13 -4.80 -5.49
CA TYR A 52 -8.38 -4.02 -4.49
C TYR A 52 -9.21 -2.89 -3.87
N SER A 53 -10.26 -2.43 -4.55
CA SER A 53 -11.21 -1.45 -4.01
C SER A 53 -11.95 -1.95 -2.77
N GLU A 54 -12.01 -3.26 -2.55
CA GLU A 54 -12.56 -3.82 -1.32
C GLU A 54 -11.67 -3.56 -0.11
N LEU A 55 -10.35 -3.40 -0.32
CA LEU A 55 -9.42 -3.01 0.74
C LEU A 55 -9.64 -1.57 1.16
N ASP A 56 -10.18 -0.72 0.28
CA ASP A 56 -10.44 0.69 0.60
C ASP A 56 -11.46 0.85 1.73
N LYS A 57 -12.35 -0.13 1.87
CA LYS A 57 -13.36 -0.19 2.93
C LYS A 57 -12.75 -0.46 4.31
N LEU A 58 -11.51 -0.91 4.35
CA LEU A 58 -10.76 -1.18 5.58
C LEU A 58 -9.93 0.02 6.05
N HIS A 59 -9.80 1.10 5.28
CA HIS A 59 -9.07 2.31 5.71
C HIS A 59 -9.50 2.88 7.08
N PRO A 60 -10.79 2.85 7.47
CA PRO A 60 -11.21 3.30 8.80
C PRO A 60 -10.62 2.46 9.95
N LEU A 61 -10.15 1.24 9.67
CA LEU A 61 -9.61 0.29 10.63
C LEU A 61 -8.15 0.59 10.96
N SER A 62 -7.89 1.77 11.52
CA SER A 62 -6.55 2.25 11.87
C SER A 62 -5.75 1.32 12.80
N ARG A 63 -6.44 0.43 13.52
CA ARG A 63 -5.84 -0.55 14.43
C ARG A 63 -5.57 -1.91 13.79
N LEU A 64 -5.91 -2.11 12.52
CA LEU A 64 -5.69 -3.37 11.82
C LEU A 64 -4.19 -3.60 11.60
N LEU A 65 -3.67 -4.67 12.21
CA LEU A 65 -2.25 -5.05 12.18
C LEU A 65 -1.99 -6.32 11.37
N GLU A 66 -2.98 -7.22 11.27
CA GLU A 66 -2.83 -8.50 10.59
C GLU A 66 -4.03 -8.78 9.70
N ILE A 67 -3.75 -9.19 8.46
CA ILE A 67 -4.76 -9.65 7.52
C ILE A 67 -4.28 -10.90 6.78
N SER A 68 -5.20 -11.85 6.57
CA SER A 68 -4.99 -13.00 5.69
C SER A 68 -6.03 -12.98 4.58
N LEU A 69 -5.57 -12.92 3.33
CA LEU A 69 -6.37 -12.96 2.11
C LEU A 69 -6.12 -14.25 1.32
N LEU A 70 -5.42 -15.22 1.92
CA LEU A 70 -5.14 -16.53 1.31
C LEU A 70 -6.39 -17.14 0.67
N ASP A 71 -6.19 -17.84 -0.44
CA ASP A 71 -7.27 -18.49 -1.20
C ASP A 71 -8.41 -17.58 -1.70
N ASN A 72 -8.20 -16.25 -1.71
CA ASN A 72 -9.03 -15.31 -2.45
C ASN A 72 -8.47 -15.07 -3.86
N PRO A 73 -9.32 -14.73 -4.86
CA PRO A 73 -8.85 -14.32 -6.18
C PRO A 73 -7.82 -13.17 -6.17
N ILE A 74 -7.95 -12.21 -5.24
CA ILE A 74 -7.01 -11.10 -5.08
C ILE A 74 -5.59 -11.57 -4.74
N ALA A 75 -5.45 -12.63 -3.93
CA ALA A 75 -4.16 -13.19 -3.50
C ALA A 75 -3.37 -13.88 -4.61
N ARG A 76 -4.03 -14.22 -5.72
CA ARG A 76 -3.40 -14.85 -6.90
C ARG A 76 -2.78 -13.83 -7.86
N ARG A 77 -3.04 -12.54 -7.66
CA ARG A 77 -2.51 -11.47 -8.53
C ARG A 77 -1.04 -11.21 -8.17
N HIS A 78 -0.19 -11.01 -9.18
CA HIS A 78 1.26 -10.79 -8.99
C HIS A 78 1.61 -9.63 -8.05
N GLN A 79 0.79 -8.58 -8.04
CA GLN A 79 1.00 -7.38 -7.23
C GLN A 79 0.21 -7.39 -5.91
N HIS A 80 -0.37 -8.52 -5.50
CA HIS A 80 -1.20 -8.62 -4.29
C HIS A 80 -0.52 -8.00 -3.07
N ARG A 81 0.70 -8.44 -2.81
CA ARG A 81 1.46 -8.06 -1.61
C ARG A 81 1.81 -6.57 -1.60
N PRO A 82 2.50 -6.00 -2.62
CA PRO A 82 2.82 -4.57 -2.61
C PRO A 82 1.57 -3.68 -2.61
N ILE A 83 0.50 -4.02 -3.37
CA ILE A 83 -0.75 -3.25 -3.35
C ILE A 83 -1.41 -3.27 -1.98
N THR A 84 -1.50 -4.44 -1.35
CA THR A 84 -2.13 -4.56 -0.01
C THR A 84 -1.34 -3.83 1.05
N ILE A 85 -0.01 -3.89 1.01
CA ILE A 85 0.88 -3.15 1.94
C ILE A 85 0.73 -1.64 1.76
N PHE A 86 0.60 -1.17 0.53
CA PHE A 86 0.40 0.25 0.23
C PHE A 86 -0.97 0.74 0.70
N ASN A 87 -2.04 0.03 0.39
CA ASN A 87 -3.40 0.40 0.80
C ASN A 87 -3.60 0.33 2.33
N LEU A 88 -2.89 -0.57 3.03
CA LEU A 88 -3.03 -0.77 4.48
C LEU A 88 -1.70 -0.47 5.20
N PRO A 89 -1.34 0.83 5.41
CA PRO A 89 -0.04 1.21 5.94
C PRO A 89 0.19 0.76 7.40
N SER A 90 -0.86 0.53 8.20
CA SER A 90 -0.75 0.04 9.58
C SER A 90 -0.35 -1.44 9.70
N LEU A 91 -0.37 -2.20 8.59
CA LEU A 91 -0.29 -3.66 8.61
C LEU A 91 1.11 -4.20 8.98
N LEU A 92 1.22 -4.99 10.03
CA LEU A 92 2.46 -5.65 10.47
C LEU A 92 2.62 -7.06 9.88
N SER A 93 1.52 -7.73 9.52
CA SER A 93 1.56 -9.05 8.89
C SER A 93 0.49 -9.21 7.82
N LEU A 94 0.89 -9.81 6.70
CA LEU A 94 0.05 -10.15 5.56
C LEU A 94 0.27 -11.62 5.21
N ASP A 95 -0.82 -12.40 5.18
CA ASP A 95 -0.82 -13.82 4.79
C ASP A 95 0.15 -14.68 5.63
N GLY A 96 0.25 -14.36 6.93
CA GLY A 96 1.16 -15.03 7.87
C GLY A 96 2.63 -14.61 7.74
N LEU A 97 2.97 -13.69 6.81
CA LEU A 97 4.30 -13.16 6.64
C LEU A 97 4.40 -11.76 7.24
N ARG A 98 5.49 -11.48 7.96
CA ARG A 98 5.77 -10.14 8.49
C ARG A 98 5.96 -9.15 7.34
N VAL A 99 5.40 -7.94 7.48
CA VAL A 99 5.65 -6.82 6.59
C VAL A 99 6.90 -6.09 7.06
N THR A 100 7.89 -5.97 6.19
CA THR A 100 9.16 -5.29 6.47
C THR A 100 9.15 -3.85 5.98
N SER A 101 10.00 -3.00 6.56
CA SER A 101 10.15 -1.61 6.09
C SER A 101 10.62 -1.53 4.64
N GLN A 102 11.45 -2.48 4.19
CA GLN A 102 11.89 -2.55 2.80
C GLN A 102 10.72 -2.80 1.85
N GLU A 103 9.80 -3.72 2.19
CA GLU A 103 8.62 -3.98 1.37
C GLU A 103 7.70 -2.76 1.30
N ARG A 104 7.61 -1.98 2.38
CA ARG A 104 6.85 -0.72 2.39
C ARG A 104 7.46 0.32 1.45
N GLN A 105 8.76 0.55 1.55
CA GLN A 105 9.47 1.46 0.65
C GLN A 105 9.36 1.02 -0.81
N ASN A 106 9.47 -0.29 -1.05
CA ASN A 106 9.31 -0.85 -2.39
C ASN A 106 7.89 -0.64 -2.92
N ALA A 107 6.87 -0.85 -2.08
CA ALA A 107 5.48 -0.62 -2.45
C ALA A 107 5.25 0.85 -2.81
N GLU A 108 5.65 1.78 -1.94
CA GLU A 108 5.58 3.23 -2.18
C GLU A 108 6.27 3.63 -3.48
N ALA A 109 7.51 3.18 -3.71
CA ALA A 109 8.25 3.47 -4.94
C ALA A 109 7.55 2.94 -6.21
N ILE A 110 6.93 1.76 -6.15
CA ILE A 110 6.17 1.21 -7.28
C ILE A 110 5.02 2.16 -7.64
N PHE A 111 4.24 2.61 -6.66
CA PHE A 111 3.07 3.46 -6.93
C PHE A 111 3.45 4.89 -7.32
N SER A 112 4.51 5.47 -6.74
CA SER A 112 5.01 6.79 -7.18
C SER A 112 5.47 6.77 -8.65
N ILE A 113 6.14 5.70 -9.08
CA ILE A 113 6.58 5.55 -10.48
C ILE A 113 5.39 5.32 -11.42
N THR A 114 4.37 4.58 -11.00
CA THR A 114 3.15 4.37 -11.79
C THR A 114 2.39 5.68 -11.96
N GLU A 115 2.22 6.47 -10.89
CA GLU A 115 1.58 7.79 -10.98
C GLU A 115 2.33 8.73 -11.93
N GLU A 116 3.67 8.77 -11.85
CA GLU A 116 4.48 9.54 -12.79
C GLU A 116 4.35 9.04 -14.24
N GLN A 117 4.28 7.73 -14.47
CA GLN A 117 4.12 7.17 -15.81
C GLN A 117 2.73 7.45 -16.39
N ASP A 118 1.68 7.27 -15.61
CA ASP A 118 0.30 7.54 -16.03
C ASP A 118 0.10 9.04 -16.31
N MET A 119 0.73 9.90 -15.51
CA MET A 119 0.74 11.34 -15.74
C MET A 119 1.52 11.71 -17.02
N VAL A 120 2.69 11.10 -17.26
CA VAL A 120 3.47 11.32 -18.49
C VAL A 120 2.72 10.84 -19.73
N GLU A 121 2.08 9.67 -19.69
CA GLU A 121 1.28 9.15 -20.81
C GLU A 121 0.05 10.03 -21.07
N MET A 122 -0.57 10.57 -20.02
CA MET A 122 -1.70 11.51 -20.15
C MET A 122 -1.28 12.84 -20.77
N LEU A 123 -0.12 13.38 -20.39
CA LEU A 123 0.40 14.64 -20.94
C LEU A 123 1.03 14.47 -22.33
N LEU A 124 1.58 13.30 -22.65
CA LEU A 124 2.33 13.02 -23.89
C LEU A 124 2.01 11.61 -24.42
N PRO A 125 0.81 11.39 -24.97
CA PRO A 125 0.40 10.06 -25.44
C PRO A 125 1.30 9.58 -26.59
N GLY A 126 1.83 8.35 -26.47
CA GLY A 126 2.60 7.70 -27.54
C GLY A 126 4.13 7.77 -27.44
N ILE A 127 4.71 8.17 -26.29
CA ILE A 127 6.15 7.99 -26.06
C ILE A 127 6.41 6.54 -25.64
N PRO A 128 7.20 5.73 -26.38
CA PRO A 128 7.43 4.34 -26.03
C PRO A 128 8.15 4.23 -24.68
N ASN A 129 7.58 3.42 -23.78
CA ASN A 129 8.12 3.09 -22.46
C ASN A 129 9.58 2.63 -22.58
N ARG A 130 10.55 3.48 -22.16
CA ARG A 130 11.97 3.08 -22.16
C ARG A 130 12.24 2.10 -21.03
N PRO A 131 12.94 0.97 -21.30
CA PRO A 131 13.27 0.00 -20.25
C PRO A 131 14.14 0.66 -19.16
N ALA A 132 13.91 0.25 -17.90
CA ALA A 132 14.47 0.88 -16.69
C ALA A 132 16.00 1.11 -16.74
N HIS A 133 16.73 0.24 -17.44
CA HIS A 133 18.19 0.31 -17.55
C HIS A 133 18.71 1.48 -18.42
N LEU A 134 17.86 2.09 -19.25
CA LEU A 134 18.20 3.25 -20.09
C LEU A 134 17.77 4.59 -19.48
N ARG A 135 17.08 4.59 -18.34
CA ARG A 135 16.66 5.82 -17.64
C ARG A 135 17.81 6.54 -16.92
N VAL A 136 18.87 5.82 -16.54
CA VAL A 136 19.99 6.37 -15.75
C VAL A 136 21.00 7.15 -16.62
N MET A 137 21.05 6.92 -17.93
CA MET A 137 22.12 7.46 -18.80
C MET A 137 21.89 8.89 -19.34
N ASN A 138 20.72 9.52 -19.08
CA ASN A 138 20.36 10.78 -19.73
C ASN A 138 19.84 11.86 -18.76
N MET A 139 20.32 11.90 -17.52
CA MET A 139 20.15 13.10 -16.70
C MET A 139 21.27 14.10 -17.03
N PRO A 140 20.97 15.34 -17.46
CA PRO A 140 21.99 16.37 -17.51
C PRO A 140 22.52 16.58 -16.09
N PHE A 141 23.84 16.55 -15.94
CA PHE A 141 24.55 16.83 -14.71
C PHE A 141 24.09 18.19 -14.16
N VAL A 142 23.41 18.19 -13.02
CA VAL A 142 23.08 19.42 -12.28
C VAL A 142 24.17 19.60 -11.23
N PRO A 143 25.08 20.59 -11.36
CA PRO A 143 26.08 20.82 -10.33
C PRO A 143 25.37 21.34 -9.08
N THR A 144 25.46 20.59 -7.97
CA THR A 144 25.03 21.05 -6.65
C THR A 144 26.00 22.10 -6.15
N SER A 145 25.61 23.38 -6.16
CA SER A 145 26.30 24.43 -5.42
C SER A 145 25.99 24.30 -3.94
N SER A 146 26.83 23.53 -3.23
CA SER A 146 26.88 23.58 -1.76
C SER A 146 27.78 24.74 -1.32
N VAL A 147 27.21 25.56 -0.44
CA VAL A 147 27.86 26.65 0.30
C VAL A 147 28.84 26.08 1.33
N ASN A 148 30.00 26.74 1.48
CA ASN A 148 30.88 26.92 2.67
C ASN A 148 32.33 27.14 2.19
N HIS A 149 33.20 27.97 2.77
CA HIS A 149 33.32 28.58 4.07
C HIS A 149 34.28 29.80 3.95
N THR A 150 34.00 30.87 4.70
CA THR A 150 34.94 31.83 5.32
C THR A 150 36.44 31.69 5.04
N HIS A 151 37.13 32.77 4.62
CA HIS A 151 38.50 33.07 5.08
C HIS A 151 38.82 34.58 5.01
N ASN A 152 39.22 35.10 6.19
CA ASN A 152 39.90 36.35 6.52
C ASN A 152 40.73 37.01 5.39
N HIS A 153 40.60 38.33 5.26
CA HIS A 153 41.67 39.17 4.72
C HIS A 153 42.20 40.10 5.83
N SER A 154 43.35 39.71 6.36
CA SER A 154 44.31 40.59 7.03
C SER A 154 45.63 40.48 6.28
N ASP A 155 46.03 41.55 5.60
CA ASP A 155 47.42 41.87 5.22
C ASP A 155 47.43 43.36 4.85
N THR A 156 47.99 44.30 5.63
CA THR A 156 49.42 44.57 5.89
C THR A 156 50.35 44.21 4.73
N ARG A 157 50.76 45.22 3.95
CA ARG A 157 52.17 45.45 3.56
C ARG A 157 52.35 46.74 2.77
N ARG A 158 53.29 47.55 3.29
CA ARG A 158 54.22 48.51 2.65
C ARG A 158 53.68 49.53 1.65
#